data_AF-T0TET9-F1
#
_entry.id   AF-T0TET9-F1
#
_cell.length_a   1.000
_cell.length_b   1.000
_cell.length_c   1.000
_cell.angle_alpha   90.00
_cell.angle_beta   90.00
_cell.angle_gamma   90.00
#
_symmetry.space_group_name_H-M   'P 1'
#
loop_
_entity.id
_entity.type
_entity.pdbx_description
1 polymer ?
#
loop_
_entity_poly.entity_id
_entity_poly.type
_entity_poly.pdbx_seq_one_letter_code
_entity_poly.pdbx_strand_id
1 'polypeptide(L)'
;MKTKTVSELAELFGVTRQAMNKRVKSLDTKFVEKNEKNVTVVNAEGIHELEGLYGKVVTAKAEVLEENTDKGSEIAIKADDATSAAYEMISALMKDKNAEIERLNSQLISKDQQINVKDAQIAEKDEQIKKQQELME
;
A
#
# COMPACT_ATOMS: atom_id res chain seq x y z
N MET A 1 26.26 9.08 -7.73
CA MET A 1 25.20 8.24 -7.13
C MET A 1 23.85 8.84 -7.47
N LYS A 2 22.86 8.02 -7.83
CA LYS A 2 21.50 8.49 -8.14
C LYS A 2 20.74 8.59 -6.82
N THR A 3 20.63 9.81 -6.27
CA THR A 3 19.86 10.07 -5.05
C THR A 3 18.47 10.59 -5.39
N LYS A 4 17.53 10.43 -4.47
CA LYS A 4 16.14 10.88 -4.64
C LYS A 4 15.69 11.66 -3.41
N THR A 5 15.01 12.77 -3.64
CA THR A 5 14.38 13.56 -2.57
C THR A 5 13.17 12.84 -2.00
N VAL A 6 12.79 13.18 -0.77
CA VAL A 6 11.56 12.68 -0.13
C VAL A 6 10.31 12.90 -1.01
N SER A 7 10.26 14.02 -1.76
CA SER A 7 9.15 14.32 -2.66
C SER A 7 9.10 13.36 -3.85
N GLU A 8 10.23 13.15 -4.53
CA GLU A 8 10.31 12.22 -5.66
C GLU A 8 10.00 10.79 -5.21
N LEU A 9 10.46 10.39 -4.03
CA LEU A 9 10.11 9.08 -3.47
C LEU A 9 8.62 8.97 -3.18
N ALA A 10 8.01 10.00 -2.59
CA ALA A 10 6.59 10.00 -2.32
C ALA A 10 5.76 9.80 -3.60
N GLU A 11 6.14 10.46 -4.69
CA GLU A 11 5.54 10.29 -6.01
C GLU A 11 5.74 8.87 -6.56
N LEU A 12 6.98 8.38 -6.56
CA LEU A 12 7.30 7.02 -7.06
C LEU A 12 6.56 5.92 -6.29
N PHE A 13 6.47 6.06 -4.97
CA PHE A 13 5.78 5.10 -4.10
C PHE A 13 4.27 5.31 -4.04
N GLY A 14 3.74 6.43 -4.56
CA GLY A 14 2.30 6.72 -4.54
C GLY A 14 1.76 7.01 -3.14
N VAL A 15 2.59 7.61 -2.27
CA VAL A 15 2.23 7.93 -0.89
C VAL A 15 2.37 9.42 -0.61
N THR A 16 1.79 9.91 0.49
CA THR A 16 1.96 11.32 0.85
C THR A 16 3.42 11.60 1.22
N ARG A 17 3.89 12.81 0.93
CA ARG A 17 5.24 13.27 1.31
C ARG A 17 5.48 13.14 2.83
N GLN A 18 4.46 13.36 3.66
CA GLN A 18 4.56 13.21 5.10
C GLN A 18 4.80 11.75 5.52
N ALA A 19 4.06 10.81 4.91
CA ALA A 19 4.25 9.38 5.15
C ALA A 19 5.65 8.93 4.73
N MET A 20 6.11 9.36 3.55
CA MET A 20 7.47 9.07 3.08
C MET A 20 8.52 9.66 4.02
N ASN A 21 8.35 10.91 4.48
CA ASN A 21 9.28 11.54 5.43
C ASN A 21 9.37 10.76 6.75
N LYS A 22 8.25 10.21 7.25
CA LYS A 22 8.26 9.37 8.44
C LYS A 22 9.12 8.12 8.25
N ARG A 23 9.05 7.48 7.08
CA ARG A 23 9.86 6.28 6.74
C ARG A 23 11.33 6.62 6.51
N VAL A 24 11.62 7.73 5.84
CA VAL A 24 13.01 8.18 5.65
C VAL A 24 13.69 8.48 6.98
N LYS A 25 12.97 9.04 7.97
CA LYS A 25 13.50 9.25 9.33
C LYS A 25 13.79 7.97 10.11
N SER A 26 13.19 6.85 9.74
CA SER A 26 13.48 5.54 10.36
C SER A 26 14.62 4.78 9.66
N LEU A 27 15.12 5.27 8.53
CA LEU A 27 16.28 4.68 7.86
C LEU A 27 17.57 4.97 8.65
N ASP A 28 18.56 4.10 8.47
CA ASP A 28 19.91 4.34 8.97
C ASP A 28 20.48 5.63 8.36
N THR A 29 21.14 6.44 9.18
CA THR A 29 21.83 7.68 8.79
C THR A 29 22.77 7.52 7.60
N LYS A 30 23.36 6.33 7.38
CA LYS A 30 24.21 6.06 6.20
C LYS A 30 23.46 6.12 4.86
N PHE A 31 22.13 6.03 4.88
CA PHE A 31 21.28 6.06 3.70
C PHE A 31 20.68 7.44 3.40
N VAL A 32 20.81 8.39 4.33
CA VAL A 32 20.12 9.68 4.30
C VAL A 32 21.14 10.80 4.38
N GLU A 33 21.15 11.67 3.38
CA GLU A 33 22.08 12.81 3.32
C GLU A 33 21.36 14.11 2.96
N LYS A 34 22.08 15.23 3.06
CA LYS A 34 21.64 16.55 2.62
C LYS A 34 22.39 16.91 1.34
N ASN A 35 21.65 17.28 0.29
CA ASN A 35 22.27 17.79 -0.93
C ASN A 35 22.71 19.25 -0.79
N GLU A 36 23.30 19.82 -1.85
CA GLU A 36 23.76 21.22 -1.92
C GLU A 36 22.68 22.27 -1.59
N LYS A 37 21.40 21.91 -1.74
CA LYS A 37 20.24 22.76 -1.44
C LYS A 37 19.68 22.53 -0.03
N ASN A 38 20.39 21.81 0.85
CA ASN A 38 19.94 21.40 2.19
C ASN A 38 18.66 20.54 2.20
N VAL A 39 18.34 19.90 1.08
CA VAL A 39 17.20 18.98 0.96
C VAL A 39 17.64 17.57 1.32
N THR A 40 16.81 16.87 2.09
CA THR A 40 17.03 15.46 2.44
C THR A 40 16.86 14.59 1.18
N VAL A 41 17.90 13.84 0.87
CA VAL A 41 17.92 12.85 -0.21
C VAL A 41 18.32 11.49 0.32
N VAL A 42 17.86 10.45 -0.35
CA VAL A 42 18.13 9.04 -0.02
C VAL A 42 18.96 8.44 -1.14
N ASN A 43 19.98 7.67 -0.78
CA ASN A 43 20.82 6.94 -1.75
C ASN A 43 20.14 5.66 -2.26
N ALA A 44 20.76 4.98 -3.23
CA ALA A 44 20.16 3.82 -3.88
C ALA A 44 19.87 2.68 -2.89
N GLU A 45 20.78 2.43 -1.96
CA GLU A 45 20.63 1.41 -0.92
C GLU A 45 19.45 1.74 0.02
N GLY A 46 19.31 3.00 0.43
CA GLY A 46 18.16 3.45 1.22
C GLY A 46 16.83 3.36 0.46
N ILE A 47 16.85 3.50 -0.87
CA ILE A 47 15.65 3.29 -1.69
C ILE A 47 15.29 1.80 -1.69
N HIS A 48 16.24 0.88 -1.81
CA HIS A 48 15.96 -0.56 -1.72
C HIS A 48 15.36 -0.97 -0.36
N GLU A 49 15.80 -0.37 0.75
CA GLU A 49 15.16 -0.56 2.05
C GLU A 49 13.70 -0.09 2.05
N LEU A 50 13.42 1.05 1.40
CA LEU A 50 12.05 1.54 1.23
C LEU A 50 11.22 0.62 0.32
N GLU A 51 11.80 0.04 -0.73
CA GLU A 51 11.12 -0.93 -1.60
C GLU A 51 10.66 -2.17 -0.82
N GLY A 52 11.51 -2.69 0.07
CA GLY A 52 11.15 -3.79 0.97
C GLY A 52 10.01 -3.43 1.92
N LEU A 53 10.00 -2.20 2.46
CA LEU A 53 8.95 -1.73 3.36
C LEU A 53 7.60 -1.48 2.67
N TYR A 54 7.62 -1.07 1.40
CA TYR A 54 6.42 -0.76 0.63
C TYR A 54 5.96 -1.91 -0.28
N GLY A 55 6.77 -2.96 -0.44
CA GLY A 55 6.50 -4.05 -1.38
C GLY A 55 6.38 -3.59 -2.83
N LYS A 56 7.03 -2.47 -3.18
CA LYS A 56 6.96 -1.84 -4.51
C LYS A 56 8.38 -1.53 -4.97
N VAL A 57 8.74 -2.02 -6.14
CA VAL A 57 10.03 -1.74 -6.78
C VAL A 57 9.90 -0.48 -7.64
N VAL A 58 10.71 0.53 -7.37
CA VAL A 58 10.75 1.84 -8.04
C VAL A 58 12.12 2.14 -8.66
N THR A 59 13.14 1.33 -8.35
CA THR A 59 14.49 1.45 -8.93
C THR A 59 14.65 0.69 -10.24
N ALA A 60 13.84 -0.34 -10.47
CA ALA A 60 13.82 -1.04 -11.74
C ALA A 60 13.28 -0.08 -12.81
N LYS A 61 14.06 0.12 -13.88
CA LYS A 61 13.55 0.78 -15.10
C LYS A 61 12.25 0.07 -15.47
N ALA A 62 11.20 0.85 -15.70
CA ALA A 62 9.90 0.37 -16.10
C ALA A 62 9.99 -0.42 -17.41
N GLU A 63 10.32 -1.71 -17.33
CA GLU A 63 9.70 -2.69 -18.20
C GLU A 63 8.39 -3.05 -17.50
N VAL A 64 7.33 -2.43 -18.00
CA VAL A 64 5.97 -2.84 -17.70
C VAL A 64 5.89 -4.28 -18.21
N LEU A 65 5.97 -5.26 -17.31
CA LEU A 65 5.42 -6.58 -17.58
C LEU A 65 3.92 -6.38 -17.64
N GLU A 66 3.43 -6.09 -18.84
CA GLU A 66 2.01 -6.18 -19.14
C GLU A 66 1.52 -7.54 -18.68
N GLU A 67 0.42 -7.50 -17.94
CA GLU A 67 -0.32 -8.65 -17.43
C GLU A 67 -0.68 -9.60 -18.57
N ASN A 68 0.18 -10.58 -18.84
CA ASN A 68 -0.24 -11.77 -19.59
C ASN A 68 -1.01 -12.65 -18.60
N THR A 69 -2.29 -12.33 -18.51
CA THR A 69 -3.35 -13.15 -17.90
C THR A 69 -3.60 -14.40 -18.73
N ASP A 70 -2.61 -15.28 -18.85
CA ASP A 70 -2.84 -16.62 -19.39
C ASP A 70 -3.02 -17.63 -18.25
N LYS A 71 -4.29 -17.99 -18.09
CA LYS A 71 -4.77 -19.11 -17.26
C LYS A 71 -4.10 -20.39 -17.73
N GLY A 72 -3.42 -21.08 -16.82
CA GLY A 72 -3.05 -22.49 -16.99
C GLY A 72 -1.65 -22.71 -17.55
N SER A 73 -0.65 -22.57 -16.69
CA SER A 73 0.61 -23.29 -16.86
C SER A 73 0.97 -23.85 -15.49
N GLU A 74 0.69 -25.14 -15.30
CA GLU A 74 1.33 -25.91 -14.24
C GLU A 74 2.83 -25.87 -14.49
N ILE A 75 3.53 -25.05 -13.70
CA ILE A 75 4.99 -24.96 -13.74
C ILE A 75 5.53 -26.23 -13.06
N ALA A 76 5.61 -27.31 -13.83
CA ALA A 76 6.39 -28.50 -13.48
C ALA A 76 7.88 -28.20 -13.73
N ILE A 77 8.53 -27.47 -12.83
CA ILE A 77 9.99 -27.27 -12.84
C ILE A 77 10.63 -28.21 -11.83
N LYS A 78 11.53 -29.06 -12.33
CA LYS A 78 12.23 -30.09 -11.58
C LYS A 78 13.00 -29.49 -10.40
N ALA A 79 12.83 -30.13 -9.24
CA ALA A 79 13.36 -29.73 -7.96
C ALA A 79 14.90 -29.73 -7.91
N ASP A 80 15.45 -28.59 -7.55
CA ASP A 80 16.70 -28.49 -6.79
C ASP A 80 16.30 -28.04 -5.37
N ASP A 81 16.93 -28.60 -4.33
CA ASP A 81 16.47 -28.55 -2.93
C ASP A 81 16.27 -27.11 -2.38
N ALA A 82 17.10 -26.16 -2.85
CA ALA A 82 16.97 -24.74 -2.51
C ALA A 82 15.77 -24.03 -3.20
N THR A 83 15.36 -24.50 -4.37
CA THR A 83 14.19 -24.01 -5.11
C THR A 83 12.90 -24.47 -4.43
N SER A 84 12.91 -25.64 -3.78
CA SER A 84 11.78 -26.20 -3.02
C SER A 84 11.46 -25.34 -1.78
N ALA A 85 12.47 -24.98 -0.99
CA ALA A 85 12.29 -24.13 0.19
C ALA A 85 11.81 -22.71 -0.17
N ALA A 86 12.34 -22.12 -1.25
CA ALA A 86 11.88 -20.83 -1.74
C ALA A 86 10.41 -20.89 -2.19
N TYR A 87 10.01 -21.98 -2.85
CA TYR A 87 8.64 -22.18 -3.30
C TYR A 87 7.66 -22.34 -2.13
N GLU A 88 8.01 -23.12 -1.10
CA GLU A 88 7.21 -23.26 0.12
C GLU A 88 7.05 -21.91 0.85
N MET A 89 8.12 -21.13 0.96
CA MET A 89 8.08 -19.80 1.57
C MET A 89 7.16 -18.83 0.79
N ILE A 90 7.24 -18.85 -0.54
CA ILE A 90 6.36 -18.04 -1.39
C ILE A 90 4.90 -18.49 -1.24
N SER A 91 4.65 -19.79 -1.22
CA SER A 91 3.31 -20.35 -1.03
C SER A 91 2.70 -19.96 0.32
N ALA A 92 3.48 -20.06 1.40
CA ALA A 92 3.07 -19.61 2.74
C ALA A 92 2.76 -18.10 2.76
N LEU A 93 3.63 -17.28 2.17
CA LEU A 93 3.42 -15.83 2.08
C LEU A 93 2.17 -15.46 1.26
N MET A 94 1.90 -16.18 0.17
CA MET A 94 0.68 -15.99 -0.63
C MET A 94 -0.57 -16.35 0.19
N LYS A 95 -0.52 -17.45 0.93
CA LYS A 95 -1.63 -17.86 1.80
C LYS A 95 -1.92 -16.83 2.90
N ASP A 96 -0.88 -16.33 3.55
CA ASP A 96 -1.01 -15.30 4.60
C ASP A 96 -1.56 -13.98 4.02
N LYS A 97 -1.09 -13.58 2.84
CA LYS A 97 -1.63 -12.41 2.13
C LYS A 97 -3.10 -12.60 1.76
N ASN A 98 -3.49 -13.77 1.27
CA ASN A 98 -4.88 -14.05 0.94
C ASN A 98 -5.78 -13.99 2.18
N ALA A 99 -5.34 -14.55 3.31
CA ALA A 99 -6.07 -14.45 4.57
C ALA A 99 -6.23 -12.99 5.04
N GLU A 100 -5.20 -12.16 4.88
CA GLU A 100 -5.28 -10.73 5.22
C GLU A 100 -6.23 -9.97 4.28
N ILE A 101 -6.25 -10.30 2.97
CA ILE A 101 -7.21 -9.75 2.01
C ILE A 101 -8.65 -10.08 2.43
N GLU A 102 -8.93 -11.33 2.79
CA GLU A 102 -10.26 -11.74 3.26
C GLU A 102 -10.69 -11.00 4.53
N ARG A 103 -9.75 -10.83 5.47
CA ARG A 103 -9.98 -10.08 6.73
C ARG A 103 -10.28 -8.60 6.47
N LEU A 104 -9.55 -7.96 5.56
CA LEU A 104 -9.77 -6.56 5.18
C LEU A 104 -11.09 -6.41 4.42
N ASN A 105 -11.41 -7.33 3.52
CA ASN A 105 -12.67 -7.32 2.78
C ASN A 105 -13.88 -7.46 3.72
N SER A 106 -13.79 -8.35 4.72
CA SER A 106 -14.83 -8.51 5.74
C SER A 106 -15.05 -7.23 6.56
N GLN A 107 -13.98 -6.51 6.88
CA GLN A 107 -14.09 -5.21 7.56
C GLN A 107 -14.72 -4.13 6.68
N LEU A 108 -14.42 -4.10 5.39
CA LEU A 108 -15.04 -3.16 4.45
C LEU A 108 -16.55 -3.39 4.38
N ILE A 109 -16.98 -4.64 4.21
CA ILE A 109 -18.41 -5.01 4.21
C ILE A 109 -19.10 -4.55 5.50
N SER A 110 -18.48 -4.78 6.66
CA SER A 110 -19.04 -4.34 7.95
C SER A 110 -19.15 -2.82 8.06
N LYS A 111 -18.16 -2.08 7.55
CA LYS A 111 -18.18 -0.61 7.53
C LYS A 111 -19.25 -0.08 6.59
N ASP A 112 -19.40 -0.67 5.41
CA ASP A 112 -20.45 -0.29 4.45
C ASP A 112 -21.85 -0.50 5.05
N GLN A 113 -22.08 -1.62 5.73
CA GLN A 113 -23.34 -1.85 6.45
C GLN A 113 -23.59 -0.79 7.53
N GLN A 114 -22.56 -0.41 8.29
CA GLN A 114 -22.70 0.64 9.31
C GLN A 114 -23.01 2.01 8.70
N ILE A 115 -22.40 2.35 7.56
CA ILE A 115 -22.68 3.59 6.83
C ILE A 115 -24.14 3.60 6.38
N ASN A 116 -24.62 2.53 5.75
CA ASN A 116 -26.01 2.43 5.30
C ASN A 116 -27.02 2.60 6.44
N VAL A 117 -26.76 2.00 7.60
CA VAL A 117 -27.62 2.17 8.79
C VAL A 117 -27.61 3.62 9.27
N LYS A 118 -26.45 4.27 9.31
CA LYS A 118 -26.33 5.67 9.73
C LYS A 118 -27.02 6.62 8.75
N ASP A 119 -26.89 6.39 7.46
CA ASP A 119 -27.53 7.21 6.44
C ASP A 119 -29.05 7.13 6.55
N ALA A 120 -29.61 5.93 6.77
CA ALA A 120 -31.05 5.76 7.02
C ALA A 120 -31.52 6.52 8.29
N GLN A 121 -30.74 6.45 9.38
CA GLN A 121 -31.05 7.18 10.62
C GLN A 121 -30.98 8.70 10.46
N ILE A 122 -30.03 9.18 9.67
CA ILE A 122 -29.90 10.61 9.36
C ILE A 122 -31.12 11.06 8.55
N ALA A 123 -31.50 10.33 7.51
CA ALA A 123 -32.69 10.64 6.71
C ALA A 123 -33.96 10.70 7.57
N GLU A 124 -34.15 9.77 8.50
CA GLU A 124 -35.30 9.78 9.42
C GLU A 124 -35.28 11.00 10.35
N LYS A 125 -34.10 11.36 10.88
CA LYS A 125 -33.96 12.55 11.73
C LYS A 125 -34.20 13.84 10.95
N ASP A 126 -33.71 13.94 9.72
CA ASP A 126 -33.92 15.11 8.86
C ASP A 126 -35.42 15.30 8.58
N GLU A 127 -36.18 14.23 8.34
CA GLU A 127 -37.64 14.30 8.22
C GLU A 127 -38.33 14.77 9.50
N GLN A 128 -37.89 14.30 10.67
CA GLN A 128 -38.43 14.74 11.96
C GLN A 128 -38.15 16.22 12.23
N ILE A 129 -36.93 16.68 11.95
CA ILE A 129 -36.55 18.09 12.09
C ILE A 129 -37.40 18.95 11.17
N LYS A 130 -37.59 18.55 9.91
CA LYS A 130 -38.45 19.26 8.95
C LYS A 130 -39.88 19.40 9.46
N LYS A 131 -40.48 18.31 9.97
CA LYS A 131 -41.83 18.34 10.57
C LYS A 131 -41.91 19.28 11.78
N GLN A 132 -40.88 19.32 12.63
CA GLN A 132 -40.85 20.24 13.77
C GLN A 132 -40.73 21.70 13.34
N GLN A 133 -39.95 22.00 12.31
CA GLN A 133 -39.82 23.35 11.75
C GLN A 133 -41.17 23.83 11.19
N GLU A 134 -41.87 23.00 10.42
CA GLU A 134 -43.20 23.31 9.87
C GLU A 134 -44.27 23.54 10.96
N LEU A 135 -44.12 22.95 12.15
CA LEU A 135 -45.02 23.15 13.29
C LEU A 135 -44.72 24.43 14.09
N MET A 136 -43.54 25.02 13.92
CA MET A 136 -43.11 26.24 14.62
C MET A 136 -43.27 27.50 13.78
N GLU A 137 -43.55 27.36 12.47
CA GLU A 137 -43.98 28.43 11.57
C GLU A 137 -45.51 28.59 11.58
#